data_AF-A0A2X2SZ31-F1
#
_entry.id   AF-A0A2X2SZ31-F1
#
_cell.length_a   1.000
_cell.length_b   1.000
_cell.length_c   1.000
_cell.angle_alpha   90.00
_cell.angle_beta   90.00
_cell.angle_gamma   90.00
#
_symmetry.space_group_name_H-M   'P 1'
#
loop_
_entity.id
_entity.type
_entity.pdbx_description
1 polymer ?
#
loop_
_entity_poly.entity_id
_entity_poly.type
_entity_poly.pdbx_seq_one_letter_code
_entity_poly.pdbx_strand_id
1 'polypeptide(L)'
;MQRLPPSVLWTGPTSWPPSAKTRGHLTRVYLSVQHLRANQLVAGWMEQLGMTTWQDAVGNICGRYEGRQEGAEAILLGSHLDTVRNAGRYDGMLGVLCALEVVAYLYQHNIQLEQAIEIVGFGDEEGTRFGVTLLGSRGITGSWPEHWLSREDASGVSVAQAMILAGLDPTRIASAERPKSDFSAYLELHIEQGPVLEEQGLALGVVTAINGARRLNCSFTGHAGHAGTVPMALRKRCAGRRCRVDDFY
;
A
#
# COMPACT_ATOMS: atom_id res chain seq x y z
N MET A 1 -18.01 -7.58 35.88
CA MET A 1 -17.93 -6.80 34.63
C MET A 1 -16.50 -6.26 34.49
N GLN A 2 -15.62 -7.02 33.84
CA GLN A 2 -14.27 -6.54 33.51
C GLN A 2 -14.31 -5.87 32.14
N ARG A 3 -13.98 -4.57 32.10
CA ARG A 3 -13.74 -3.84 30.85
C ARG A 3 -12.46 -4.40 30.21
N LEU A 4 -12.50 -4.69 28.91
CA LEU A 4 -11.27 -4.87 28.13
C LEU A 4 -10.50 -3.53 28.09
N PRO A 5 -9.16 -3.57 28.06
CA PRO A 5 -8.31 -2.37 28.02
C PRO A 5 -8.55 -1.55 26.74
N PRO A 6 -8.12 -0.27 26.69
CA PRO A 6 -8.39 0.62 25.56
C PRO A 6 -7.81 0.00 24.29
N SER A 7 -8.66 -0.28 23.29
CA SER A 7 -8.33 -0.55 21.87
C SER A 7 -7.06 -1.37 21.61
N VAL A 8 -7.24 -2.59 21.10
CA VAL A 8 -6.18 -3.53 20.68
C VAL A 8 -5.07 -2.85 19.84
N LEU A 9 -5.38 -1.79 19.10
CA LEU A 9 -4.41 -1.07 18.26
C LEU A 9 -3.53 -0.04 18.99
N TRP A 10 -3.95 0.47 20.16
CA TRP A 10 -3.19 1.47 20.91
C TRP A 10 -2.44 0.90 22.12
N THR A 11 -2.74 -0.34 22.52
CA THR A 11 -2.02 -1.07 23.59
C THR A 11 -1.26 -2.30 23.10
N GLY A 12 -1.21 -2.56 21.78
CA GLY A 12 -0.30 -3.56 21.21
C GLY A 12 1.14 -3.30 21.68
N PRO A 13 1.96 -4.36 21.87
CA PRO A 13 3.25 -4.21 22.51
C PRO A 13 4.08 -3.17 21.75
N THR A 14 4.79 -2.33 22.50
CA THR A 14 5.82 -1.38 22.05
C THR A 14 6.93 -2.01 21.19
N SER A 15 6.83 -3.30 20.86
CA SER A 15 7.67 -4.07 19.97
C SER A 15 6.97 -4.30 18.62
N TRP A 16 6.82 -3.22 17.85
CA TRP A 16 6.82 -3.36 16.40
C TRP A 16 8.16 -4.03 16.01
N PRO A 17 8.20 -5.01 15.08
CA PRO A 17 9.48 -5.54 14.63
C PRO A 17 10.34 -4.37 14.11
N PRO A 18 11.57 -4.16 14.62
CA PRO A 18 12.39 -3.05 14.21
C PRO A 18 12.69 -3.22 12.72
N SER A 19 11.98 -2.46 11.89
CA SER A 19 12.07 -2.50 10.42
C SER A 19 13.06 -1.47 9.91
N ALA A 20 13.87 -0.88 10.79
CA ALA A 20 14.71 0.26 10.48
C ALA A 20 16.16 0.06 10.90
N LYS A 21 17.08 0.41 10.01
CA LYS A 21 18.49 0.70 10.34
C LYS A 21 18.66 2.00 11.16
N THR A 22 17.57 2.73 11.41
CA THR A 22 17.58 4.04 12.09
C THR A 22 16.29 4.22 12.91
N ARG A 23 16.39 4.56 14.20
CA ARG A 23 15.25 4.69 15.12
C ARG A 23 14.25 5.74 14.57
N GLY A 24 12.99 5.35 14.35
CA GLY A 24 11.90 6.26 13.98
C GLY A 24 11.49 6.32 12.49
N HIS A 25 12.19 5.63 11.59
CA HIS A 25 11.89 5.64 10.14
C HIS A 25 11.41 4.27 9.65
N LEU A 26 10.27 4.19 8.97
CA LEU A 26 9.73 2.94 8.45
C LEU A 26 10.23 2.69 7.02
N THR A 27 10.54 1.44 6.67
CA THR A 27 10.77 1.04 5.27
C THR A 27 10.24 -0.37 5.06
N ARG A 28 9.16 -0.43 4.30
CA ARG A 28 8.41 -1.63 4.00
C ARG A 28 7.91 -1.54 2.57
N VAL A 29 8.68 -2.13 1.67
CA VAL A 29 8.41 -2.06 0.23
C VAL A 29 7.71 -3.33 -0.24
N TYR A 30 6.94 -3.24 -1.32
CA TYR A 30 6.15 -4.35 -1.84
C TYR A 30 6.91 -5.69 -1.91
N LEU A 31 6.28 -6.74 -1.38
CA LEU A 31 6.80 -8.10 -1.25
C LEU A 31 8.19 -8.24 -0.60
N SER A 32 8.61 -7.26 0.21
CA SER A 32 9.74 -7.47 1.12
C SER A 32 9.31 -8.32 2.31
N VAL A 33 10.28 -8.89 3.03
CA VAL A 33 10.03 -9.63 4.28
C VAL A 33 9.25 -8.77 5.29
N GLN A 34 9.55 -7.46 5.36
CA GLN A 34 8.84 -6.53 6.24
C GLN A 34 7.38 -6.33 5.79
N HIS A 35 7.12 -6.30 4.48
CA HIS A 35 5.76 -6.17 3.94
C HIS A 35 4.94 -7.41 4.27
N LEU A 36 5.47 -8.60 3.98
CA LEU A 36 4.80 -9.86 4.28
C LEU A 36 4.54 -10.03 5.79
N ARG A 37 5.47 -9.61 6.65
CA ARG A 37 5.26 -9.61 8.11
C ARG A 37 4.14 -8.66 8.55
N ALA A 38 4.03 -7.48 7.94
CA ALA A 38 2.93 -6.57 8.24
C ALA A 38 1.59 -7.15 7.79
N ASN A 39 1.55 -7.76 6.60
CA ASN A 39 0.36 -8.43 6.08
C ASN A 39 -0.08 -9.56 7.02
N GLN A 40 0.85 -10.40 7.47
CA GLN A 40 0.57 -11.47 8.44
C GLN A 40 0.06 -10.93 9.78
N LEU A 41 0.62 -9.83 10.27
CA LEU A 41 0.16 -9.20 11.51
C LEU A 41 -1.27 -8.67 11.38
N VAL A 42 -1.57 -7.96 10.28
CA VAL A 42 -2.92 -7.45 9.99
C VAL A 42 -3.90 -8.60 9.80
N ALA A 43 -3.51 -9.68 9.12
CA ALA A 43 -4.32 -10.90 9.00
C ALA A 43 -4.69 -11.48 10.37
N GLY A 44 -3.71 -11.62 11.27
CA GLY A 44 -3.95 -12.11 12.63
C GLY A 44 -4.90 -11.21 13.42
N TRP A 45 -4.87 -9.89 13.22
CA TRP A 45 -5.86 -9.00 13.82
C TRP A 45 -7.25 -9.16 13.22
N MET A 46 -7.36 -9.29 11.89
CA MET A 46 -8.64 -9.56 11.23
C MET A 46 -9.27 -10.88 11.72
N GLU A 47 -8.48 -11.93 11.85
CA GLU A 47 -8.92 -13.23 12.39
C GLU A 47 -9.42 -13.12 13.84
N GLN A 48 -8.72 -12.34 14.68
CA GLN A 48 -9.16 -12.07 16.05
C GLN A 48 -10.48 -11.30 16.14
N LEU A 49 -10.84 -10.58 15.07
CA LEU A 49 -12.13 -9.89 14.91
C LEU A 49 -13.18 -10.75 14.21
N GLY A 50 -12.96 -12.06 14.10
CA GLY A 50 -13.90 -13.00 13.49
C GLY A 50 -14.02 -12.86 11.97
N MET A 51 -13.05 -12.22 11.31
CA MET A 51 -13.03 -12.13 9.86
C MET A 51 -12.43 -13.39 9.23
N THR A 52 -12.91 -13.74 8.04
CA THR A 52 -12.22 -14.71 7.17
C THR A 52 -11.13 -13.98 6.39
N THR A 53 -9.89 -14.45 6.46
CA THR A 53 -8.72 -13.79 5.88
C THR A 53 -8.12 -14.58 4.72
N TRP A 54 -7.55 -13.86 3.75
CA TRP A 54 -6.76 -14.46 2.66
C TRP A 54 -5.75 -13.47 2.11
N GLN A 55 -4.73 -13.99 1.43
CA GLN A 55 -3.86 -13.21 0.56
C GLN A 55 -4.24 -13.49 -0.89
N ASP A 56 -4.43 -12.44 -1.69
CA ASP A 56 -4.77 -12.59 -3.10
C ASP A 56 -3.54 -12.89 -3.98
N ALA A 57 -3.77 -13.09 -5.28
CA ALA A 57 -2.72 -13.47 -6.23
C ALA A 57 -1.67 -12.36 -6.48
N VAL A 58 -1.93 -11.11 -6.06
CA VAL A 58 -0.99 -9.99 -6.14
C VAL A 58 -0.48 -9.58 -4.77
N GLY A 59 -0.69 -10.39 -3.74
CA GLY A 59 -0.11 -10.19 -2.42
C GLY A 59 -0.80 -9.15 -1.55
N ASN A 60 -1.98 -8.65 -1.94
CA ASN A 60 -2.83 -7.89 -1.02
C ASN A 60 -3.23 -8.79 0.15
N ILE A 61 -3.37 -8.22 1.34
CA ILE A 61 -3.99 -8.92 2.46
C ILE A 61 -5.45 -8.47 2.59
N CYS A 62 -6.34 -9.45 2.66
CA CYS A 62 -7.77 -9.24 2.66
C CYS A 62 -8.40 -9.90 3.88
N GLY A 63 -9.49 -9.31 4.37
CA GLY A 63 -10.33 -9.90 5.39
C GLY A 63 -11.78 -9.56 5.14
N ARG A 64 -12.69 -10.51 5.42
CA ARG A 64 -14.12 -10.32 5.26
C ARG A 64 -14.87 -10.60 6.56
N TYR A 65 -15.63 -9.60 7.01
CA TYR A 65 -16.61 -9.72 8.07
C TYR A 65 -17.99 -9.82 7.42
N GLU A 66 -18.63 -10.99 7.55
CA GLU A 66 -19.89 -11.25 6.83
C GLU A 66 -21.03 -10.36 7.31
N GLY A 67 -21.91 -10.03 6.34
CA GLY A 67 -23.19 -9.42 6.61
C GLY A 67 -24.18 -10.42 7.22
N ARG A 68 -25.44 -9.99 7.35
CA ARG A 68 -26.55 -10.84 7.80
C ARG A 68 -26.80 -12.02 6.86
N GLN A 69 -26.54 -11.83 5.57
CA GLN A 69 -26.58 -12.88 4.57
C GLN A 69 -25.17 -13.16 4.07
N GLU A 70 -24.80 -14.44 4.06
CA GLU A 70 -23.52 -14.87 3.50
C GLU A 70 -23.46 -14.50 2.01
N GLY A 71 -22.33 -13.93 1.59
CA GLY A 71 -22.13 -13.50 0.21
C GLY A 71 -22.83 -12.18 -0.16
N ALA A 72 -23.34 -11.42 0.82
CA ALA A 72 -23.82 -10.06 0.57
C ALA A 72 -22.71 -9.17 -0.03
N GLU A 73 -23.10 -8.18 -0.83
CA GLU A 73 -22.16 -7.17 -1.33
C GLU A 73 -21.38 -6.53 -0.17
N ALA A 74 -20.09 -6.26 -0.38
CA ALA A 74 -19.24 -5.68 0.64
C ALA A 74 -19.15 -4.16 0.51
N ILE A 75 -19.01 -3.49 1.65
CA ILE A 75 -18.36 -2.17 1.71
C ILE A 75 -16.87 -2.45 1.86
N LEU A 76 -16.10 -2.08 0.85
CA LEU A 76 -14.65 -2.24 0.84
C LEU A 76 -13.99 -1.08 1.59
N LEU A 77 -13.34 -1.38 2.69
CA LEU A 77 -12.51 -0.44 3.45
C LEU A 77 -11.06 -0.77 3.18
N GLY A 78 -10.25 0.21 2.79
CA GLY A 78 -8.88 -0.09 2.46
C GLY A 78 -7.95 1.10 2.52
N SER A 79 -6.67 0.75 2.43
CA SER A 79 -5.56 1.62 2.06
C SER A 79 -4.34 0.72 1.83
N HIS A 80 -3.12 1.25 1.87
CA HIS A 80 -1.92 0.47 1.58
C HIS A 80 -1.11 0.11 2.82
N LEU A 81 -0.41 -1.03 2.72
CA LEU A 81 0.53 -1.46 3.73
C LEU A 81 1.97 -1.30 3.25
N ASP A 82 2.30 -0.95 2.02
CA ASP A 82 3.67 -0.57 1.69
C ASP A 82 3.96 0.89 2.09
N THR A 83 5.23 1.28 1.99
CA THR A 83 5.73 2.61 2.39
C THR A 83 6.88 3.02 1.50
N VAL A 84 7.11 4.33 1.38
CA VAL A 84 8.37 4.87 0.89
C VAL A 84 9.56 4.54 1.81
N ARG A 85 10.77 4.81 1.31
CA ARG A 85 11.99 4.75 2.13
C ARG A 85 11.96 5.87 3.17
N ASN A 86 12.29 5.52 4.41
CA ASN A 86 12.26 6.42 5.55
C ASN A 86 10.89 7.09 5.80
N ALA A 87 9.80 6.35 5.59
CA ALA A 87 8.44 6.84 5.76
C ALA A 87 8.09 7.14 7.22
N GLY A 88 7.03 7.96 7.38
CA GLY A 88 6.30 8.12 8.62
C GLY A 88 5.48 6.88 9.00
N ARG A 89 4.69 6.99 10.07
CA ARG A 89 3.93 5.87 10.64
C ARG A 89 2.47 5.77 10.19
N TYR A 90 1.95 6.77 9.47
CA TYR A 90 0.51 6.93 9.23
C TYR A 90 0.08 6.71 7.79
N ASP A 91 0.94 7.07 6.84
CA ASP A 91 0.70 6.94 5.39
C ASP A 91 0.30 5.49 5.04
N GLY A 92 -0.86 5.33 4.40
CA GLY A 92 -1.52 4.05 4.13
C GLY A 92 -2.05 3.31 5.36
N MET A 93 -1.15 2.95 6.28
CA MET A 93 -1.46 2.09 7.43
C MET A 93 -2.62 2.61 8.28
N LEU A 94 -2.73 3.94 8.45
CA LEU A 94 -3.82 4.53 9.24
C LEU A 94 -5.19 4.13 8.69
N GLY A 95 -5.37 4.11 7.37
CA GLY A 95 -6.62 3.71 6.74
C GLY A 95 -7.00 2.26 7.06
N VAL A 96 -6.03 1.35 6.96
CA VAL A 96 -6.24 -0.08 7.29
C VAL A 96 -6.54 -0.27 8.77
N LEU A 97 -5.83 0.42 9.67
CA LEU A 97 -6.07 0.34 11.11
C LEU A 97 -7.43 0.93 11.50
N CYS A 98 -7.84 2.04 10.89
CA CYS A 98 -9.19 2.59 11.10
C CYS A 98 -10.28 1.63 10.62
N ALA A 99 -10.07 0.93 9.50
CA ALA A 99 -10.98 -0.10 9.03
C ALA A 99 -11.10 -1.27 10.03
N LEU A 100 -9.98 -1.69 10.64
CA LEU A 100 -9.99 -2.69 11.71
C LEU A 100 -10.80 -2.21 12.92
N GLU A 101 -10.69 -0.95 13.33
CA GLU A 101 -11.48 -0.41 14.46
C GLU A 101 -12.99 -0.40 14.15
N VAL A 102 -13.38 -0.15 12.90
CA VAL A 102 -14.79 -0.27 12.48
C VAL A 102 -15.28 -1.70 12.70
N VAL A 103 -14.55 -2.70 12.21
CA VAL A 103 -14.94 -4.10 12.38
C VAL A 103 -14.85 -4.52 13.85
N ALA A 104 -13.87 -4.04 14.61
CA ALA A 104 -13.74 -4.32 16.02
C ALA A 104 -14.96 -3.83 16.81
N TYR A 105 -15.46 -2.64 16.49
CA TYR A 105 -16.70 -2.13 17.08
C TYR A 105 -17.89 -3.04 16.74
N LEU A 106 -18.07 -3.42 15.48
CA LEU A 106 -19.16 -4.31 15.05
C LEU A 106 -19.09 -5.67 15.75
N TYR A 107 -17.91 -6.28 15.77
CA TYR A 107 -17.65 -7.58 16.39
C TYR A 107 -17.94 -7.56 17.90
N GLN A 108 -17.42 -6.58 18.63
CA GLN A 108 -17.61 -6.47 20.09
C GLN A 108 -19.07 -6.26 20.49
N HIS A 109 -19.87 -5.64 19.62
CA HIS A 109 -21.29 -5.40 19.86
C HIS A 109 -22.20 -6.45 19.21
N ASN A 110 -21.63 -7.49 18.57
CA ASN A 110 -22.36 -8.51 17.82
C ASN A 110 -23.31 -7.91 16.76
N ILE A 111 -22.84 -6.89 16.03
CA ILE A 111 -23.62 -6.22 14.99
C ILE A 111 -23.24 -6.79 13.63
N GLN A 112 -24.22 -7.36 12.93
CA GLN A 112 -24.11 -7.69 11.51
C GLN A 112 -24.96 -6.72 10.69
N LEU A 113 -24.31 -6.09 9.71
CA LEU A 113 -24.95 -5.20 8.74
C LEU A 113 -25.60 -6.02 7.60
N GLU A 114 -26.40 -5.38 6.75
CA GLU A 114 -26.91 -6.05 5.54
C GLU A 114 -25.78 -6.34 4.55
N GLN A 115 -24.86 -5.39 4.37
CA GLN A 115 -23.62 -5.55 3.62
C GLN A 115 -22.55 -6.24 4.47
N ALA A 116 -21.65 -6.97 3.82
CA ALA A 116 -20.40 -7.38 4.45
C ALA A 116 -19.44 -6.18 4.57
N ILE A 117 -18.43 -6.30 5.44
CA ILE A 117 -17.28 -5.39 5.45
C ILE A 117 -16.07 -6.17 4.97
N GLU A 118 -15.45 -5.73 3.89
CA GLU A 118 -14.15 -6.24 3.45
C GLU A 118 -13.07 -5.22 3.77
N ILE A 119 -11.97 -5.68 4.36
CA ILE A 119 -10.76 -4.89 4.57
C ILE A 119 -9.71 -5.35 3.57
N VAL A 120 -9.08 -4.40 2.88
CA VAL A 120 -7.92 -4.68 2.01
C VAL A 120 -6.75 -3.79 2.38
N GLY A 121 -5.62 -4.43 2.71
CA GLY A 121 -4.31 -3.80 2.72
C GLY A 121 -3.65 -4.00 1.36
N PHE A 122 -3.73 -2.97 0.51
CA PHE A 122 -3.16 -3.00 -0.84
C PHE A 122 -1.63 -3.06 -0.81
N GLY A 123 -1.05 -3.76 -1.79
CA GLY A 123 0.38 -3.79 -2.04
C GLY A 123 0.85 -2.82 -3.13
N ASP A 124 1.96 -2.12 -2.87
CA ASP A 124 2.65 -1.20 -3.79
C ASP A 124 1.79 -0.05 -4.30
N GLU A 125 1.15 0.71 -3.40
CA GLU A 125 0.56 2.00 -3.76
C GLU A 125 1.66 2.98 -4.20
N GLU A 126 2.73 3.06 -3.41
CA GLU A 126 3.77 4.09 -3.50
C GLU A 126 4.68 3.90 -4.72
N GLY A 127 4.78 2.66 -5.21
CA GLY A 127 5.64 2.24 -6.30
C GLY A 127 7.13 2.40 -6.01
N THR A 128 7.50 2.29 -4.74
CA THR A 128 8.86 2.56 -4.26
C THR A 128 9.87 1.52 -4.76
N ARG A 129 9.44 0.26 -4.93
CA ARG A 129 10.36 -0.83 -5.25
C ARG A 129 10.65 -0.95 -6.74
N PHE A 130 9.60 -0.99 -7.55
CA PHE A 130 9.69 -1.33 -8.99
C PHE A 130 9.44 -0.13 -9.92
N GLY A 131 9.20 1.06 -9.33
CA GLY A 131 8.90 2.26 -10.11
C GLY A 131 7.63 2.13 -10.96
N VAL A 132 6.67 1.34 -10.49
CA VAL A 132 5.29 1.22 -10.96
C VAL A 132 4.41 1.30 -9.71
N THR A 133 3.26 1.96 -9.79
CA THR A 133 2.37 2.22 -8.64
C THR A 133 1.09 1.43 -8.76
N LEU A 134 0.38 1.27 -7.64
CA LEU A 134 -0.96 0.68 -7.56
C LEU A 134 -1.02 -0.79 -7.98
N LEU A 135 0.03 -1.60 -7.73
CA LEU A 135 0.03 -3.02 -8.13
C LEU A 135 -1.19 -3.75 -7.56
N GLY A 136 -1.41 -3.62 -6.25
CA GLY A 136 -2.48 -4.28 -5.53
C GLY A 136 -3.87 -3.94 -6.04
N SER A 137 -4.19 -2.65 -6.17
CA SER A 137 -5.50 -2.21 -6.64
C SER A 137 -5.71 -2.49 -8.13
N ARG A 138 -4.66 -2.43 -8.95
CA ARG A 138 -4.72 -2.86 -10.36
C ARG A 138 -5.04 -4.35 -10.49
N GLY A 139 -4.52 -5.19 -9.60
CA GLY A 139 -4.89 -6.61 -9.51
C GLY A 139 -6.38 -6.80 -9.26
N ILE A 140 -6.93 -6.16 -8.22
CA ILE A 140 -8.36 -6.26 -7.87
C ILE A 140 -9.28 -5.76 -9.00
N THR A 141 -8.90 -4.69 -9.69
CA THR A 141 -9.68 -4.14 -10.82
C THR A 141 -9.50 -4.88 -12.15
N GLY A 142 -8.66 -5.92 -12.21
CA GLY A 142 -8.35 -6.63 -13.47
C GLY A 142 -7.58 -5.77 -14.49
N SER A 143 -6.98 -4.65 -14.07
CA SER A 143 -6.31 -3.70 -14.97
C SER A 143 -4.78 -3.73 -14.87
N TRP A 144 -4.23 -4.87 -14.44
CA TRP A 144 -2.79 -5.11 -14.31
C TRP A 144 -2.09 -5.21 -15.69
N PRO A 145 -1.13 -4.33 -16.01
CA PRO A 145 -0.36 -4.42 -17.25
C PRO A 145 0.64 -5.57 -17.25
N GLU A 146 0.62 -6.40 -18.29
CA GLU A 146 1.50 -7.57 -18.44
C GLU A 146 2.99 -7.23 -18.32
N HIS A 147 3.41 -6.10 -18.90
CA HIS A 147 4.81 -5.67 -18.89
C HIS A 147 5.37 -5.37 -17.49
N TRP A 148 4.52 -5.21 -16.46
CA TRP A 148 4.97 -4.95 -15.09
C TRP A 148 5.73 -6.12 -14.48
N LEU A 149 5.44 -7.35 -14.90
CA LEU A 149 6.15 -8.55 -14.42
C LEU A 149 7.67 -8.48 -14.67
N SER A 150 8.07 -7.80 -15.74
CA SER A 150 9.46 -7.61 -16.14
C SER A 150 10.17 -6.43 -15.47
N ARG A 151 9.45 -5.59 -14.69
CA ARG A 151 10.04 -4.43 -14.03
C ARG A 151 10.96 -4.89 -12.90
N GLU A 152 12.16 -4.34 -12.86
CA GLU A 152 13.18 -4.69 -11.89
C GLU A 152 13.34 -3.62 -10.80
N ASP A 153 13.64 -4.08 -9.59
CA ASP A 153 14.07 -3.21 -8.50
C ASP A 153 15.55 -2.82 -8.63
N ALA A 154 16.06 -2.01 -7.70
CA ALA A 154 17.44 -1.53 -7.73
C ALA A 154 18.51 -2.65 -7.60
N SER A 155 18.10 -3.86 -7.22
CA SER A 155 18.97 -5.03 -7.10
C SER A 155 18.85 -5.98 -8.31
N GLY A 156 18.06 -5.62 -9.32
CA GLY A 156 17.80 -6.46 -10.50
C GLY A 156 16.79 -7.58 -10.26
N VAL A 157 16.04 -7.57 -9.15
CA VAL A 157 14.97 -8.54 -8.93
C VAL A 157 13.73 -8.05 -9.65
N SER A 158 13.11 -8.88 -10.50
CA SER A 158 11.87 -8.51 -11.19
C SER A 158 10.63 -8.65 -10.30
N VAL A 159 9.52 -8.01 -10.67
CA VAL A 159 8.22 -8.21 -9.99
C VAL A 159 7.85 -9.69 -9.97
N ALA A 160 8.00 -10.39 -11.09
CA ALA A 160 7.72 -11.83 -11.17
C ALA A 160 8.58 -12.64 -10.18
N GLN A 161 9.88 -12.34 -10.10
CA GLN A 161 10.78 -13.00 -9.15
C GLN A 161 10.40 -12.68 -7.70
N ALA A 162 10.04 -11.44 -7.40
CA ALA A 162 9.61 -11.05 -6.06
C ALA A 162 8.29 -11.74 -5.63
N MET A 163 7.35 -11.91 -6.56
CA MET A 163 6.14 -12.71 -6.35
C MET A 163 6.48 -14.16 -6.03
N ILE A 164 7.33 -14.81 -6.83
CA ILE A 164 7.77 -16.19 -6.58
C ILE A 164 8.46 -16.32 -5.21
N LEU A 165 9.34 -15.38 -4.86
CA LEU A 165 10.01 -15.36 -3.56
C LEU A 165 9.04 -15.15 -2.38
N ALA A 166 7.92 -14.48 -2.63
CA ALA A 166 6.84 -14.31 -1.66
C ALA A 166 5.87 -15.50 -1.61
N GLY A 167 6.06 -16.53 -2.45
CA GLY A 167 5.16 -17.69 -2.55
C GLY A 167 3.94 -17.48 -3.44
N LEU A 168 3.93 -16.42 -4.25
CA LEU A 168 2.87 -16.12 -5.20
C LEU A 168 3.21 -16.66 -6.60
N ASP A 169 2.18 -16.90 -7.41
CA ASP A 169 2.32 -17.34 -8.79
C ASP A 169 2.02 -16.16 -9.75
N PRO A 170 3.03 -15.64 -10.47
CA PRO A 170 2.85 -14.54 -11.44
C PRO A 170 1.87 -14.85 -12.57
N THR A 171 1.62 -16.12 -12.88
CA THR A 171 0.67 -16.52 -13.93
C THR A 171 -0.78 -16.41 -13.47
N ARG A 172 -1.02 -16.28 -12.15
CA ARG A 172 -2.35 -16.26 -11.54
C ARG A 172 -2.85 -14.85 -11.19
N ILE A 173 -2.18 -13.79 -11.63
CA ILE A 173 -2.57 -12.40 -11.35
C ILE A 173 -4.04 -12.14 -11.67
N ALA A 174 -4.55 -12.67 -12.79
CA ALA A 174 -5.95 -12.51 -13.19
C ALA A 174 -6.95 -13.04 -12.14
N SER A 175 -6.55 -13.98 -11.27
CA SER A 175 -7.40 -14.47 -10.19
C SER A 175 -7.52 -13.54 -8.98
N ALA A 176 -6.76 -12.43 -8.95
CA ALA A 176 -6.98 -11.36 -7.98
C ALA A 176 -8.15 -10.44 -8.37
N GLU A 177 -8.59 -10.47 -9.64
CA GLU A 177 -9.69 -9.63 -10.11
C GLU A 177 -10.97 -9.96 -9.35
N ARG A 178 -11.67 -8.91 -8.90
CA ARG A 178 -12.95 -9.01 -8.22
C ARG A 178 -14.03 -8.32 -9.05
N PRO A 179 -15.18 -8.96 -9.28
CA PRO A 179 -16.27 -8.35 -10.03
C PRO A 179 -16.84 -7.16 -9.25
N LYS A 180 -17.24 -6.10 -9.96
CA LYS A 180 -17.81 -4.89 -9.34
C LYS A 180 -19.06 -5.18 -8.50
N SER A 181 -19.82 -6.22 -8.86
CA SER A 181 -21.00 -6.67 -8.12
C SER A 181 -20.69 -7.23 -6.73
N ASP A 182 -19.42 -7.52 -6.42
CA ASP A 182 -19.05 -7.92 -5.06
C ASP A 182 -19.04 -6.74 -4.09
N PHE A 183 -19.05 -5.50 -4.60
CA PHE A 183 -18.86 -4.29 -3.79
C PHE A 183 -19.99 -3.28 -4.02
N SER A 184 -20.55 -2.79 -2.91
CA SER A 184 -21.52 -1.69 -2.90
C SER A 184 -20.83 -0.33 -2.82
N ALA A 185 -19.65 -0.25 -2.20
CA ALA A 185 -18.87 0.97 -2.04
C ALA A 185 -17.39 0.67 -1.75
N TYR A 186 -16.53 1.66 -2.00
CA TYR A 186 -15.13 1.72 -1.53
C TYR A 186 -14.94 3.00 -0.71
N LEU A 187 -14.35 2.87 0.48
CA LEU A 187 -14.03 3.99 1.37
C LEU A 187 -12.58 3.84 1.84
N GLU A 188 -11.83 4.93 1.75
CA GLU A 188 -10.45 5.02 2.22
C GLU A 188 -10.29 6.22 3.14
N LEU A 189 -9.81 5.97 4.35
CA LEU A 189 -9.38 7.02 5.26
C LEU A 189 -7.88 7.22 5.08
N HIS A 190 -7.47 8.48 4.93
CA HIS A 190 -6.07 8.82 4.74
C HIS A 190 -5.71 10.09 5.52
N ILE A 191 -4.41 10.24 5.82
CA ILE A 191 -3.88 11.52 6.26
C ILE A 191 -3.91 12.52 5.10
N GLU A 192 -4.04 13.80 5.41
CA GLU A 192 -4.10 14.85 4.38
C GLU A 192 -2.82 14.91 3.52
N GLN A 193 -1.66 14.63 4.13
CA GLN A 193 -0.31 14.86 3.56
C GLN A 193 -0.02 16.32 3.17
N GLY A 194 -0.94 17.23 3.43
CA GLY A 194 -0.83 18.68 3.26
C GLY A 194 -1.15 19.45 4.55
N PRO A 195 -1.06 20.79 4.52
CA PRO A 195 -1.26 21.64 5.69
C PRO A 195 -2.68 22.23 5.82
N VAL A 196 -3.59 21.98 4.87
CA VAL A 196 -4.86 22.71 4.72
C VAL A 196 -5.79 22.51 5.92
N LEU A 197 -5.98 21.27 6.39
CA LEU A 197 -6.85 21.01 7.54
C LEU A 197 -6.25 21.60 8.82
N GLU A 198 -4.92 21.52 8.98
CA GLU A 198 -4.22 22.13 10.12
C GLU A 198 -4.37 23.66 10.11
N GLU A 199 -4.09 24.30 8.97
CA GLU A 199 -4.22 25.75 8.79
C GLU A 199 -5.66 26.25 9.01
N GLN A 200 -6.66 25.44 8.62
CA GLN A 200 -8.07 25.76 8.81
C GLN A 200 -8.62 25.34 10.18
N GLY A 201 -7.83 24.64 11.02
CA GLY A 201 -8.28 24.11 12.31
C GLY A 201 -9.40 23.08 12.20
N LEU A 202 -9.44 22.31 11.11
CA LEU A 202 -10.45 21.28 10.84
C LEU A 202 -9.94 19.88 11.20
N ALA A 203 -10.84 19.05 11.74
CA ALA A 203 -10.51 17.69 12.16
C ALA A 203 -10.69 16.63 11.05
N LEU A 204 -11.45 16.96 9.99
CA LEU A 204 -11.80 16.02 8.92
C LEU A 204 -12.08 16.78 7.62
N GLY A 205 -11.59 16.23 6.51
CA GLY A 205 -11.93 16.66 5.15
C GLY A 205 -12.67 15.55 4.40
N VAL A 206 -13.66 15.91 3.59
CA VAL A 206 -14.30 15.01 2.62
C VAL A 206 -13.64 15.23 1.27
N VAL A 207 -12.86 14.24 0.81
CA VAL A 207 -12.16 14.31 -0.46
C VAL A 207 -13.16 14.24 -1.61
N THR A 208 -13.11 15.22 -2.51
CA THR A 208 -14.02 15.30 -3.69
C THR A 208 -13.34 14.94 -5.00
N ALA A 209 -12.02 15.08 -5.06
CA ALA A 209 -11.20 14.76 -6.23
C ALA A 209 -9.76 14.47 -5.81
N ILE A 210 -9.03 13.76 -6.68
CA ILE A 210 -7.60 13.49 -6.55
C ILE A 210 -6.91 14.06 -7.78
N ASN A 211 -5.80 14.76 -7.59
CA ASN A 211 -4.98 15.32 -8.67
C ASN A 211 -4.41 14.23 -9.60
N GLY A 212 -4.25 14.56 -10.88
CA GLY A 212 -3.65 13.65 -11.85
C GLY A 212 -2.12 13.64 -11.69
N ALA A 213 -1.53 12.49 -11.38
CA ALA A 213 -0.07 12.35 -11.27
C ALA A 213 0.55 11.70 -12.52
N ARG A 214 1.71 12.20 -12.95
CA ARG A 214 2.55 11.56 -13.97
C ARG A 214 4.00 11.49 -13.49
N ARG A 215 4.59 10.31 -13.53
CA ARG A 215 5.99 10.10 -13.16
C ARG A 215 6.85 9.91 -14.41
N LEU A 216 7.87 10.74 -14.59
CA LEU A 216 8.76 10.71 -15.75
C LEU A 216 10.16 10.26 -15.33
N ASN A 217 10.69 9.26 -16.04
CA ASN A 217 12.07 8.83 -15.91
C ASN A 217 12.89 9.43 -17.06
N CYS A 218 13.63 10.51 -16.78
CA CYS A 218 14.49 11.15 -17.77
C CYS A 218 15.92 10.58 -17.67
N SER A 219 16.47 10.14 -18.80
CA SER A 219 17.87 9.72 -18.93
C SER A 219 18.60 10.70 -19.84
N PHE A 220 19.70 11.28 -19.33
CA PHE A 220 20.53 12.20 -20.08
C PHE A 220 21.86 11.50 -20.44
N THR A 221 22.16 11.38 -21.73
CA THR A 221 23.38 10.73 -22.22
C THR A 221 24.43 11.78 -22.58
N GLY A 222 25.52 11.79 -21.82
CA GLY A 222 26.70 12.63 -22.07
C GLY A 222 27.82 11.86 -22.76
N HIS A 223 28.98 12.50 -22.93
CA HIS A 223 30.21 11.80 -23.30
C HIS A 223 31.17 11.83 -22.13
N ALA A 224 31.65 10.66 -21.70
CA ALA A 224 32.69 10.56 -20.69
C ALA A 224 34.00 11.12 -21.27
N GLY A 225 34.60 12.08 -20.57
CA GLY A 225 35.84 12.73 -20.98
C GLY A 225 36.59 13.22 -19.76
N HIS A 226 37.93 13.25 -19.85
CA HIS A 226 38.77 13.60 -18.72
C HIS A 226 38.50 15.05 -18.27
N ALA A 227 38.19 15.20 -16.97
CA ALA A 227 37.68 16.44 -16.39
C ALA A 227 38.65 17.63 -16.52
N GLY A 228 39.95 17.36 -16.62
CA GLY A 228 41.00 18.38 -16.77
C GLY A 228 41.43 18.66 -18.21
N THR A 229 41.21 17.75 -19.16
CA THR A 229 41.83 17.85 -20.51
C THR A 229 40.84 18.04 -21.64
N VAL A 230 39.53 17.84 -21.42
CA VAL A 230 38.52 18.16 -22.43
C VAL A 230 38.19 19.66 -22.35
N PRO A 231 38.44 20.44 -23.42
CA PRO A 231 38.08 21.85 -23.49
C PRO A 231 36.57 22.05 -23.25
N MET A 232 36.20 23.15 -22.60
CA MET A 232 34.80 23.42 -22.23
C MET A 232 33.82 23.33 -23.41
N ALA A 233 34.21 23.84 -24.58
CA ALA A 233 33.42 23.82 -25.81
C ALA A 233 33.16 22.41 -26.38
N LEU A 234 33.97 21.41 -26.00
CA LEU A 234 33.86 20.02 -26.47
C LEU A 234 33.17 19.10 -25.44
N ARG A 235 32.79 19.61 -24.27
CA ARG A 235 32.15 18.80 -23.23
C ARG A 235 30.68 18.62 -23.54
N LYS A 236 30.26 17.39 -23.84
CA LYS A 236 28.85 16.96 -23.77
C LYS A 236 28.55 16.51 -22.34
N ARG A 237 28.25 17.47 -21.46
CA ARG A 237 28.02 17.21 -20.04
C ARG A 237 26.62 16.65 -19.83
N CYS A 238 26.55 15.47 -19.23
CA CYS A 238 25.43 15.07 -18.40
C CYS A 238 26.05 14.77 -17.03
N ALA A 239 25.69 15.56 -16.01
CA ALA A 239 26.02 15.15 -14.65
C ALA A 239 25.19 13.89 -14.41
N GLY A 240 25.83 12.72 -14.38
CA GLY A 240 25.19 11.40 -14.34
C GLY A 240 24.31 11.18 -13.12
N ARG A 241 23.15 11.82 -13.08
CA ARG A 241 22.07 11.56 -12.15
C ARG A 241 20.83 11.27 -12.99
N ARG A 242 20.26 10.08 -12.77
CA ARG A 242 18.89 9.80 -13.14
C ARG A 242 18.04 10.76 -12.30
N CYS A 243 17.46 11.78 -12.93
CA CYS A 243 16.49 12.64 -12.26
C CYS A 243 15.13 11.96 -12.41
N ARG A 244 14.56 11.50 -11.30
CA ARG A 244 13.13 11.23 -11.22
C ARG A 244 12.46 12.58 -11.03
N VAL A 245 11.62 12.96 -11.98
CA VAL A 245 10.77 14.15 -11.86
C VAL A 245 9.36 13.63 -11.61
N ASP A 246 8.85 13.90 -10.43
CA ASP A 246 7.47 13.64 -10.06
C ASP A 246 6.73 14.97 -10.20
N ASP A 247 6.00 15.13 -11.31
CA ASP A 247 5.15 16.30 -11.56
C ASP A 247 3.74 16.00 -11.06
N PHE A 248 3.27 16.79 -10.10
CA PHE A 248 1.88 16.81 -9.65
C PHE A 248 1.18 17.98 -10.37
N TYR A 249 0.13 17.69 -11.15
CA TYR A 249 -0.72 18.69 -11.81
C TYR A 249 -2.03 18.87 -11.07
#